data_AF-A0A1H7VBN8-F1
#
_entry.id   AF-A0A1H7VBN8-F1
#
_cell.length_a   1.000
_cell.length_b   1.000
_cell.length_c   1.000
_cell.angle_alpha   90.00
_cell.angle_beta   90.00
_cell.angle_gamma   90.00
#
_symmetry.space_group_name_H-M   'P 1'
#
loop_
_entity.id
_entity.type
_entity.pdbx_description
1 polymer ?
#
loop_
_entity_poly.entity_id
_entity_poly.type
_entity_poly.pdbx_seq_one_letter_code
_entity_poly.pdbx_strand_id
1 'polypeptide(L)' 'MNVELLSDRQREVFELARERGYYAIPREVSGSDLADELGISKTTLHEHLRKVEAKLLGGD' A
#
# COMPACT_ATOMS: atom_id res chain seq x y z
N MET A 1 1.12 -12.09 -10.54
CA MET A 1 1.42 -11.02 -9.56
C MET A 1 1.93 -11.69 -8.29
N ASN A 2 3.14 -11.35 -7.85
CA ASN A 2 3.82 -12.00 -6.71
C ASN A 2 3.30 -11.54 -5.34
N VAL A 3 1.97 -11.48 -5.17
CA VAL A 3 1.33 -11.05 -3.91
C VAL A 3 1.67 -12.01 -2.75
N GLU A 4 2.05 -13.24 -3.07
CA GLU A 4 2.55 -14.26 -2.15
C GLU A 4 3.89 -13.87 -1.49
N LEU A 5 4.65 -12.93 -2.06
CA LEU A 5 5.92 -12.46 -1.51
C LEU A 5 5.76 -11.31 -0.49
N LEU A 6 4.53 -10.82 -0.28
CA LEU A 6 4.25 -9.74 0.68
C LEU A 6 4.16 -10.31 2.09
N SER A 7 4.72 -9.61 3.08
CA SER A 7 4.38 -9.89 4.48
C SER A 7 2.91 -9.54 4.75
N ASP A 8 2.33 -10.07 5.84
CA ASP A 8 0.95 -9.77 6.21
C ASP A 8 0.68 -8.27 6.26
N ARG A 9 1.59 -7.49 6.87
CA ARG A 9 1.47 -6.03 6.94
C ARG A 9 1.56 -5.35 5.58
N GLN A 10 2.41 -5.84 4.69
CA GLN A 10 2.53 -5.31 3.32
C GLN A 10 1.28 -5.60 2.50
N ARG A 11 0.71 -6.80 2.66
CA ARG A 11 -0.53 -7.20 2.02
C ARG A 11 -1.69 -6.36 2.52
N GLU A 12 -1.86 -6.23 3.84
CA GLU A 12 -2.91 -5.41 4.47
C GLU A 12 -2.90 -3.96 3.94
N VAL A 13 -1.72 -3.32 3.95
CA VAL A 13 -1.55 -1.95 3.44
C VAL A 13 -1.93 -1.85 1.95
N PHE A 14 -1.51 -2.82 1.14
CA PHE A 14 -1.78 -2.83 -0.30
C PHE A 14 -3.25 -3.09 -0.62
N GLU A 15 -3.87 -4.05 0.07
CA GLU A 15 -5.28 -4.38 -0.10
C GLU A 15 -6.16 -3.21 0.30
N LEU A 16 -5.89 -2.57 1.44
CA LEU A 16 -6.60 -1.37 1.85
C LEU A 16 -6.43 -0.24 0.83
N ALA A 17 -5.20 0.03 0.38
CA ALA A 17 -4.95 1.06 -0.63
C ALA A 17 -5.73 0.79 -1.92
N ARG A 18 -5.79 -0.46 -2.37
CA ARG A 18 -6.55 -0.85 -3.57
C ARG A 18 -8.06 -0.71 -3.35
N GLU A 19 -8.59 -1.18 -2.22
CA GLU A 19 -10.02 -1.15 -1.90
C GLU A 19 -10.54 0.29 -1.79
N ARG A 20 -9.73 1.18 -1.20
CA ARG A 20 -10.10 2.57 -0.95
C ARG A 20 -9.84 3.50 -2.14
N GLY A 21 -9.37 2.96 -3.28
CA GLY A 21 -9.14 3.74 -4.50
C GLY A 21 -7.88 4.62 -4.47
N TYR A 22 -6.85 4.22 -3.72
CA TYR A 22 -5.55 4.92 -3.69
C TYR A 22 -4.85 4.93 -5.05
N TYR A 23 -5.09 3.90 -5.84
CA TYR A 23 -4.55 3.74 -7.19
C TYR A 23 -5.55 4.16 -8.28
N ALA A 24 -6.75 4.63 -7.92
CA ALA A 24 -7.73 5.12 -8.88
C ALA A 24 -7.28 6.43 -9.54
N ILE A 25 -7.82 6.71 -10.73
CA ILE A 25 -7.60 7.98 -11.44
C ILE A 25 -8.97 8.54 -11.85
N PRO A 26 -9.45 9.65 -11.23
CA PRO A 26 -8.82 10.39 -10.14
C PRO A 26 -8.72 9.57 -8.85
N ARG A 27 -7.73 9.88 -8.02
CA ARG A 27 -7.52 9.21 -6.72
C ARG A 27 -8.69 9.49 -5.78
N GLU A 28 -9.22 8.44 -5.17
CA GLU A 28 -10.39 8.51 -4.29
C GLU A 28 -10.03 8.70 -2.81
N VAL A 29 -8.81 8.29 -2.40
CA VAL A 29 -8.31 8.40 -1.02
C VAL A 29 -6.86 8.87 -0.98
N SER A 30 -6.48 9.68 0.01
CA SER A 30 -5.08 10.08 0.18
C SER A 30 -4.28 9.06 0.99
N GLY A 31 -2.95 9.10 0.88
CA GLY A 31 -2.08 8.31 1.76
C GLY A 31 -2.13 8.77 3.22
N SER A 32 -2.63 9.97 3.52
CA SER A 32 -2.83 10.38 4.91
C SER A 32 -4.04 9.66 5.51
N ASP A 33 -5.16 9.60 4.78
CA ASP A 33 -6.39 8.94 5.24
C ASP A 33 -6.16 7.44 5.52
N LEU A 34 -5.40 6.76 4.64
CA LEU A 34 -5.03 5.36 4.84
C LEU A 34 -4.11 5.15 6.05
N ALA A 35 -3.21 6.10 6.31
CA ALA A 35 -2.29 6.01 7.44
C ALA A 35 -3.05 6.17 8.77
N ASP A 36 -3.99 7.13 8.83
CA ASP A 36 -4.92 7.28 9.95
C ASP A 36 -5.78 6.03 10.16
N GLU A 37 -6.34 5.45 9.09
CA GLU A 37 -7.17 4.24 9.16
C GLU A 37 -6.39 3.02 9.68
N LEU A 38 -5.10 2.92 9.35
CA LEU A 38 -4.21 1.85 9.80
C LEU A 38 -3.52 2.12 11.13
N GLY A 39 -3.72 3.31 11.72
CA GLY A 39 -3.05 3.74 12.95
C GLY A 39 -1.52 3.83 12.84
N ILE A 40 -1.01 4.21 11.67
CA ILE A 40 0.44 4.33 11.40
C ILE A 40 0.81 5.72 10.90
N SER A 41 2.10 6.05 10.97
CA SER A 41 2.61 7.27 10.33
C SER A 41 2.51 7.17 8.80
N LYS A 42 2.23 8.31 8.16
CA LYS A 42 2.24 8.44 6.70
C LYS A 42 3.54 7.93 6.06
N THR A 43 4.68 8.19 6.68
CA THR A 43 5.98 7.67 6.22
C THR A 43 6.01 6.15 6.18
N THR A 44 5.54 5.49 7.25
CA THR A 44 5.47 4.02 7.35
C THR A 44 4.54 3.43 6.29
N LEU A 45 3.40 4.07 6.03
CA LEU A 45 2.50 3.67 4.92
C LEU A 45 3.25 3.70 3.58
N HIS A 46 3.91 4.81 3.25
CA HIS A 46 4.63 4.94 1.99
C HIS A 46 5.78 3.94 1.86
N GLU A 47 6.49 3.63 2.95
CA GLU A 47 7.51 2.58 2.96
C GLU A 47 6.94 1.20 2.65
N HIS A 48 5.78 0.85 3.23
CA HIS A 48 5.08 -0.40 2.92
C HIS A 48 4.67 -0.45 1.45
N LEU A 49 4.01 0.60 0.94
CA LEU A 49 3.58 0.67 -0.45
C LEU A 49 4.78 0.54 -1.41
N ARG A 50 5.87 1.28 -1.17
CA ARG A 50 7.09 1.19 -1.99
C ARG A 50 7.67 -0.22 -2.01
N LYS A 51 7.74 -0.89 -0.85
CA LYS A 51 8.25 -2.27 -0.76
C LYS A 51 7.33 -3.26 -1.48
N VAL A 52 6.02 -3.04 -1.42
CA VAL A 52 5.04 -3.83 -2.17
C VAL A 52 5.24 -3.64 -3.67
N GLU A 53 5.31 -2.39 -4.13
CA GLU A 53 5.49 -2.03 -5.54
C GLU A 53 6.78 -2.63 -6.11
N ALA A 54 7.90 -2.54 -5.37
CA ALA A 54 9.17 -3.15 -5.77
C ALA A 54 9.06 -4.67 -5.97
N LYS A 55 8.43 -5.37 -5.02
CA LYS A 55 8.21 -6.83 -5.09
C LYS A 55 7.29 -7.24 -6.24
N LEU A 56 6.26 -6.44 -6.54
CA LEU A 56 5.31 -6.73 -7.60
C LEU A 56 5.87 -6.43 -9.00
N LEU A 57 6.73 -5.42 -9.11
CA LEU A 57 7.39 -5.02 -10.35
C LEU A 57 8.66 -5.83 -10.65
N GLY A 58 9.05 -6.74 -9.75
CA GLY A 58 10.24 -7.59 -9.92
C GLY A 58 11.56 -6.83 -9.78
N GLY A 59 11.56 -5.73 -9.02
CA GLY A 59 12.77 -4.95 -8.72
C GLY A 59 13.50 -5.51 -7.50
N ASP A 60 14.15 -6.66 -7.68
CA ASP A 60 15.31 -7.09 -6.88
C ASP A 60 16.39 -7.63 -7.83
#